data_AF-A0A7W9GJR9-F1
#
_entry.id   AF-A0A7W9GJR9-F1
#
_cell.length_a   1.000
_cell.length_b   1.000
_cell.length_c   1.000
_cell.angle_alpha   90.00
_cell.angle_beta   90.00
_cell.angle_gamma   90.00
#
_symmetry.space_group_name_H-M   'P 1'
#
loop_
_entity.id
_entity.type
_entity.pdbx_description
1 polymer ?
#
loop_
_entity_poly.entity_id
_entity_poly.type
_entity_poly.pdbx_seq_one_letter_code
_entity_poly.pdbx_strand_id
1 'polypeptide(L)'
;MSTRVRITLSEIEQLRDVPGVEARYGDEHIAMSVFRFDSEMLVTPHLANLVGHDSPMLHLRRYQDDGLFDRFAYHASELWSNGRDVWQQPQPTGQMLGD
;
A
#
# COMPACT_ATOMS: atom_id res chain seq x y z
N MET A 1 -13.85 11.91 5.96
CA MET A 1 -12.96 10.77 5.62
C MET A 1 -13.44 10.01 4.37
N SER A 2 -14.69 9.54 4.33
CA SER A 2 -15.27 8.81 3.17
C SER A 2 -15.11 9.51 1.81
N THR A 3 -15.21 10.84 1.74
CA THR A 3 -15.04 11.58 0.46
C THR A 3 -13.61 11.50 -0.08
N ARG A 4 -12.58 11.55 0.76
CA ARG A 4 -11.17 11.45 0.31
C ARG A 4 -10.87 10.07 -0.26
N VAL A 5 -11.30 9.01 0.44
CA VAL A 5 -11.16 7.63 -0.04
C VAL A 5 -11.83 7.45 -1.40
N ARG A 6 -13.07 7.93 -1.55
CA ARG A 6 -13.81 7.84 -2.82
C ARG A 6 -13.11 8.60 -3.95
N ILE A 7 -12.58 9.79 -3.69
CA ILE A 7 -11.83 10.55 -4.70
C ILE A 7 -10.58 9.77 -5.12
N THR A 8 -9.78 9.29 -4.16
CA THR A 8 -8.58 8.49 -4.47
C THR A 8 -8.91 7.25 -5.28
N LEU A 9 -9.97 6.51 -4.93
CA LEU A 9 -10.40 5.34 -5.71
C LEU A 9 -10.86 5.72 -7.12
N SER A 10 -11.52 6.87 -7.31
CA SER A 10 -11.92 7.35 -8.63
C SER A 10 -10.73 7.73 -9.52
N GLU A 11 -9.64 8.24 -8.94
CA GLU A 11 -8.39 8.50 -9.69
C GLU A 11 -7.69 7.19 -10.05
N ILE A 12 -7.64 6.23 -9.12
CA ILE A 12 -7.06 4.89 -9.36
C ILE A 12 -7.84 4.12 -10.43
N GLU A 13 -9.16 4.29 -10.49
CA GLU A 13 -10.02 3.66 -11.49
C GLU A 13 -9.59 3.98 -12.93
N GLN A 14 -9.05 5.17 -13.18
CA GLN A 14 -8.55 5.57 -14.52
C GLN A 14 -7.34 4.73 -14.96
N LEU A 15 -6.69 4.01 -14.06
CA LEU A 15 -5.52 3.17 -14.33
C LEU A 15 -5.87 1.70 -14.58
N ARG A 16 -7.15 1.31 -14.55
CA ARG A 16 -7.61 -0.09 -14.64
C ARG A 16 -7.00 -0.88 -15.80
N ASP A 17 -6.93 -0.26 -16.98
CA ASP A 17 -6.49 -0.94 -18.20
C ASP A 17 -5.01 -0.66 -18.54
N VAL A 18 -4.25 -0.06 -17.62
CA VAL A 18 -2.82 0.21 -17.81
C VAL A 18 -2.02 -1.06 -17.50
N PRO A 19 -1.30 -1.64 -18.47
CA PRO A 19 -0.55 -2.87 -18.24
C PRO A 19 0.52 -2.70 -17.15
N GLY A 20 0.57 -3.65 -16.21
CA GLY A 20 1.56 -3.68 -15.13
C GLY A 20 1.25 -2.77 -13.93
N VAL A 21 0.09 -2.10 -13.92
CA VAL A 21 -0.39 -1.37 -12.74
C VAL A 21 -1.32 -2.26 -11.93
N GLU A 22 -1.02 -2.39 -10.64
CA GLU A 22 -1.89 -3.04 -9.66
C GLU A 22 -2.25 -2.03 -8.56
N ALA A 23 -3.46 -2.12 -8.01
CA ALA A 23 -3.86 -1.30 -6.89
C ALA A 23 -4.65 -2.12 -5.86
N ARG A 24 -4.33 -1.90 -4.59
CA ARG A 24 -4.96 -2.55 -3.44
C ARG A 24 -5.22 -1.57 -2.32
N TYR A 25 -6.19 -1.88 -1.47
CA TYR A 25 -6.47 -1.11 -0.25
C TYR A 25 -6.76 -2.02 0.94
N GLY A 26 -6.41 -1.55 2.13
CA GLY A 26 -6.66 -2.21 3.40
C GLY A 26 -7.18 -1.22 4.44
N ASP A 27 -7.60 -1.74 5.58
CA ASP A 27 -8.14 -0.95 6.70
C ASP A 27 -7.09 -0.69 7.79
N GLU A 28 -5.88 -1.24 7.64
CA GLU A 28 -4.78 -1.05 8.57
C GLU A 28 -4.32 0.41 8.59
N HIS A 29 -4.09 0.95 9.79
CA HIS A 29 -3.61 2.30 9.97
C HIS A 29 -2.10 2.35 9.70
N ILE A 30 -1.72 2.66 8.46
CA ILE A 30 -0.33 2.77 8.06
C ILE A 30 0.12 4.23 8.24
N ALA A 31 1.09 4.43 9.12
CA ALA A 31 1.69 5.73 9.39
C ALA A 31 2.98 5.95 8.59
N MET A 32 3.02 5.56 7.31
CA MET A 32 4.17 5.78 6.43
C MET A 32 3.82 5.66 4.94
N SER A 33 4.67 6.20 4.07
CA SER A 33 4.71 5.82 2.65
C SER A 33 6.04 5.15 2.30
N VAL A 34 5.99 4.20 1.36
CA VAL A 34 7.16 3.45 0.87
C VAL A 34 7.15 3.48 -0.65
N PHE A 35 8.25 3.92 -1.26
CA PHE A 35 8.51 3.81 -2.69
C PHE A 35 9.74 2.93 -2.89
N ARG A 36 9.60 1.80 -3.57
CA ARG A 36 10.67 0.80 -3.72
C ARG A 36 11.03 0.62 -5.19
N PHE A 37 12.33 0.57 -5.47
CA PHE A 37 12.91 0.36 -6.81
C PHE A 37 14.12 -0.57 -6.68
N ASP A 38 14.09 -1.75 -7.29
CA ASP A 38 15.21 -2.70 -7.25
C ASP A 38 15.81 -2.89 -5.82
N SER A 39 17.00 -2.31 -5.59
CA SER A 39 17.75 -2.32 -4.33
C SER A 39 17.70 -0.99 -3.55
N GLU A 40 16.83 -0.07 -3.92
CA GLU A 40 16.66 1.26 -3.36
C GLU A 40 15.21 1.51 -2.89
N MET A 41 15.05 2.33 -1.86
CA MET A 41 13.76 2.62 -1.26
C MET A 41 13.73 4.02 -0.65
N LEU A 42 12.65 4.75 -0.87
CA LEU A 42 12.30 5.96 -0.13
C LEU A 42 11.23 5.62 0.90
N VAL A 43 11.50 5.90 2.18
CA VAL A 43 10.57 5.66 3.28
C VAL A 43 10.26 6.99 3.95
N THR A 44 8.98 7.32 4.06
CA THR A 44 8.49 8.52 4.73
C THR A 44 7.61 8.14 5.92
N PRO A 45 8.20 7.83 7.09
CA PRO A 45 7.41 7.55 8.28
C PRO A 45 6.78 8.84 8.80
N HIS A 46 5.49 8.77 9.16
CA HIS A 46 4.82 9.86 9.82
C HIS A 46 5.33 10.00 11.26
N LEU A 47 5.76 11.20 11.63
CA LEU A 47 6.17 11.52 12.99
C LEU A 47 5.01 12.16 13.76
N ALA A 48 4.49 11.45 14.76
CA ALA A 48 3.49 11.94 15.71
C ALA A 48 2.29 12.64 15.03
N ASN A 49 1.87 13.80 15.55
CA ASN A 49 0.72 14.58 15.06
C ASN A 49 1.12 15.60 13.97
N LEU A 50 2.30 15.47 13.37
CA LEU A 50 2.77 16.42 12.36
C LEU A 50 2.12 16.13 11.00
N VAL A 51 1.92 17.20 10.22
CA VAL A 51 1.33 17.11 8.88
C VAL A 51 2.31 16.34 7.98
N GLY A 52 1.78 15.50 7.09
CA GLY A 52 2.61 14.59 6.28
C GLY A 52 3.74 15.23 5.47
N HIS A 53 3.67 16.53 5.16
CA HIS A 53 4.75 17.24 4.45
C HIS A 53 6.02 17.45 5.28
N ASP A 54 5.93 17.38 6.61
CA ASP A 54 7.07 17.49 7.53
C ASP A 54 7.69 16.12 7.86
N SER A 55 7.16 15.05 7.27
CA SER A 55 7.70 13.70 7.52
C SER A 55 9.08 13.56 6.89
N PRO A 56 10.09 13.04 7.62
CA PRO A 56 11.42 12.86 7.05
C PRO A 56 11.37 11.83 5.92
N MET A 57 12.21 12.02 4.91
CA MET A 57 12.43 11.03 3.87
C MET A 57 13.76 10.32 4.11
N LEU A 58 13.70 9.00 4.24
CA LEU A 58 14.87 8.15 4.35
C LEU A 58 15.11 7.50 2.99
N HIS A 59 16.29 7.72 2.40
CA HIS A 59 16.74 6.95 1.25
C HIS A 59 17.56 5.74 1.74
N LEU A 60 17.03 4.54 1.53
CA LEU A 60 17.65 3.28 1.89
C LEU A 60 18.16 2.57 0.66
N ARG A 61 19.38 2.04 0.74
CA ARG A 61 19.94 1.10 -0.24
C ARG A 61 20.22 -0.23 0.44
N ARG A 62 19.91 -1.33 -0.24
CA ARG A 62 20.19 -2.69 0.24
C ARG A 62 21.69 -2.96 0.22
N TYR A 63 22.31 -3.08 1.38
CA TYR A 63 23.75 -3.37 1.53
C TYR A 63 24.06 -4.75 2.12
N GLN A 64 23.10 -5.33 2.85
CA GLN A 64 23.25 -6.61 3.52
C GLN A 64 21.91 -7.34 3.57
N ASP A 65 21.99 -8.67 3.70
CA ASP A 65 20.83 -9.51 3.95
C ASP A 65 20.26 -9.26 5.36
N ASP A 66 18.93 -9.29 5.46
CA ASP A 66 18.17 -8.94 6.68
C ASP A 66 18.49 -7.53 7.23
N GLY A 67 18.92 -6.63 6.34
CA GLY A 67 19.15 -5.23 6.65
C GLY A 67 17.84 -4.44 6.83
N LEU A 68 18.00 -3.14 7.11
CA LEU A 68 16.87 -2.23 7.26
C LEU A 68 15.95 -2.19 6.03
N PHE A 69 16.55 -2.25 4.83
CA PHE A 69 15.82 -2.36 3.57
C PHE A 69 14.90 -3.59 3.55
N ASP A 70 15.44 -4.77 3.89
CA ASP A 70 14.70 -6.04 3.83
C ASP A 70 13.52 -6.05 4.81
N ARG A 71 13.69 -5.43 5.98
CA ARG A 71 12.63 -5.31 7.00
C ARG A 71 11.47 -4.42 6.55
N PHE A 72 11.77 -3.27 5.92
CA PHE A 72 10.72 -2.43 5.33
C PHE A 72 10.08 -3.09 4.10
N ALA A 73 10.88 -3.79 3.29
CA ALA A 73 10.37 -4.54 2.14
C ALA A 73 9.39 -5.63 2.58
N TYR A 74 9.75 -6.40 3.62
CA TYR A 74 8.86 -7.39 4.23
C TYR A 74 7.57 -6.74 4.73
N HIS A 75 7.67 -5.66 5.49
CA HIS A 75 6.50 -4.94 6.00
C HIS A 75 5.55 -4.49 4.87
N ALA A 76 6.09 -3.88 3.81
CA ALA A 76 5.30 -3.45 2.65
C ALA A 76 4.66 -4.65 1.91
N SER A 77 5.38 -5.77 1.79
CA SER A 77 4.87 -6.99 1.16
C SER A 77 3.73 -7.64 1.95
N GLU A 78 3.79 -7.63 3.28
CA GLU A 78 2.69 -8.12 4.14
C GLU A 78 1.43 -7.26 3.95
N LEU A 79 1.57 -5.94 4.02
CA LEU A 79 0.45 -5.01 3.80
C LEU A 79 -0.17 -5.17 2.41
N TRP A 80 0.67 -5.34 1.39
CA TRP A 80 0.23 -5.57 0.02
C TRP A 80 -0.53 -6.89 -0.15
N SER A 81 -0.04 -7.96 0.50
CA SER A 81 -0.64 -9.29 0.40
C SER A 81 -1.99 -9.38 1.12
N ASN A 82 -2.18 -8.60 2.19
CA ASN A 82 -3.45 -8.48 2.91
C ASN A 82 -4.42 -7.47 2.26
N GLY A 83 -3.95 -6.69 1.29
CA GLY A 83 -4.75 -5.69 0.58
C GLY A 83 -5.80 -6.33 -0.32
N ARG A 84 -6.98 -5.69 -0.40
CA ARG A 84 -8.03 -6.06 -1.35
C ARG A 84 -7.81 -5.34 -2.66
N ASP A 85 -7.91 -6.07 -3.76
CA ASP A 85 -7.87 -5.53 -5.12
C ASP A 85 -9.00 -4.50 -5.30
N VAL A 86 -8.66 -3.33 -5.84
CA VAL A 86 -9.62 -2.23 -6.05
C VAL A 86 -10.57 -2.48 -7.22
N TRP A 87 -10.22 -3.38 -8.14
CA TRP A 87 -11.00 -3.71 -9.33
C TRP A 87 -11.73 -5.05 -9.23
N GLN A 88 -11.41 -5.89 -8.24
CA GLN A 88 -12.24 -7.05 -7.93
C GLN A 88 -13.52 -6.63 -7.23
N GLN A 89 -14.66 -7.15 -7.71
CA GLN A 89 -15.92 -6.99 -6.99
C GLN A 89 -15.86 -7.79 -5.68
N PRO A 90 -16.43 -7.27 -4.57
CA PRO A 90 -16.58 -8.05 -3.35
C PRO A 90 -17.32 -9.34 -3.68
N GLN A 91 -16.69 -10.48 -3.39
CA GLN A 91 -17.36 -11.77 -3.56
C GLN A 91 -18.56 -11.80 -2.60
N PRO A 92 -19.79 -12.07 -3.08
CA PRO A 92 -20.94 -12.08 -2.20
C PRO A 92 -20.75 -13.15 -1.12
N THR A 93 -20.81 -12.74 0.14
CA THR A 93 -20.69 -13.64 1.30
C THR A 93 -21.87 -14.61 1.31
N GLY A 94 -21.63 -15.84 0.86
CA GLY A 94 -22.45 -17.01 1.16
C GLY A 94 -23.78 -17.11 0.41
N GLN A 95 -23.75 -17.73 -0.78
CA GLN A 95 -24.80 -18.66 -1.16
C GLN A 95 -24.33 -20.04 -0.69
N MET A 96 -24.66 -20.39 0.56
CA MET A 96 -24.52 -21.75 1.07
C MET A 96 -25.34 -22.66 0.14
N LEU A 97 -24.62 -23.58 -0.50
CA LEU A 97 -25.12 -24.64 -1.34
C LEU A 97 -26.16 -25.44 -0.55
N GLY A 98 -27.40 -25.45 -1.04
CA GLY A 98 -28.40 -26.40 -0.57
C GLY A 98 -28.10 -27.77 -1.15
N ASP A 99 -28.16 -28.78 -0.30
CA ASP A 99 -28.68 -30.11 -0.57
C ASP A 99 -29.61 -30.49 0.60
#